data_AF-A0A2I1IPS1-F1
#
_entry.id   AF-A0A2I1IPS1-F1
#
_cell.length_a   1.000
_cell.length_b   1.000
_cell.length_c   1.000
_cell.angle_alpha   90.00
_cell.angle_beta   90.00
_cell.angle_gamma   90.00
#
_symmetry.space_group_name_H-M   'P 1'
#
loop_
_entity.id
_entity.type
_entity.pdbx_description
1 polymer ?
#
loop_
_entity_poly.entity_id
_entity_poly.type
_entity_poly.pdbx_seq_one_letter_code
_entity_poly.pdbx_strand_id
1 'polypeptide(L)'
;MHTRFLSTVLPSPFGELTCYAGQNGLSAIVLKGQDAPLDLGLSTPITLEHTEEDARNILRQARAELGEYFRGERTRFDVKIDPSGTYYDRRVWAAVAKIKAGQRKPEPEILDEVGMTTARAAVSHSIERCPLPFIIPSHMVRPINPHRTFFSHGRKIGSMLMAGEIFLETVRALETQYQVPQTDSDRNSVCEGKQFANLMYSLGVTKPSVRSKFSDILSYLDISAQRWGKAGALIERYCADYKNQLGKGPLQGIGVIRSHQN
;
A
#
# COMPACT_ATOMS: atom_id res chain seq x y z
N MET A 1 17.35 30.57 -7.65
CA MET A 1 18.40 29.53 -7.80
C MET A 1 17.71 28.19 -7.53
N HIS A 2 17.39 27.45 -8.59
CA HIS A 2 16.41 26.35 -8.56
C HIS A 2 17.06 25.05 -8.10
N THR A 3 16.58 24.47 -7.01
CA THR A 3 16.86 23.08 -6.66
C THR A 3 16.23 22.20 -7.73
N ARG A 4 17.05 21.58 -8.58
CA ARG A 4 16.58 20.70 -9.66
C ARG A 4 16.36 19.31 -9.10
N PHE A 5 15.11 18.96 -8.84
CA PHE A 5 14.70 17.56 -8.73
C PHE A 5 14.92 16.90 -10.08
N LEU A 6 15.46 15.68 -10.07
CA LEU A 6 15.37 14.80 -11.22
C LEU A 6 14.06 14.04 -11.14
N SER A 7 13.58 13.60 -12.30
CA SER A 7 12.43 12.71 -12.37
C SER A 7 12.68 11.52 -13.27
N THR A 8 11.98 10.43 -12.99
CA THR A 8 11.82 9.32 -13.91
C THR A 8 10.35 8.97 -14.00
N VAL A 9 9.93 8.50 -15.18
CA VAL A 9 8.61 7.92 -15.38
C VAL A 9 8.73 6.40 -15.31
N LEU A 10 7.71 5.74 -14.77
CA LEU A 10 7.55 4.30 -14.83
C LEU A 10 6.09 3.93 -15.08
N PRO A 11 5.82 2.84 -15.81
CA PRO A 11 4.46 2.32 -15.89
C PRO A 11 4.04 1.79 -14.52
N SER A 12 2.76 1.97 -14.20
CA SER A 12 2.11 1.27 -13.10
C SER A 12 0.75 0.76 -13.55
N PRO A 13 0.17 -0.18 -12.81
CA PRO A 13 -1.18 -0.65 -13.08
C PRO A 13 -2.27 0.43 -12.95
N PHE A 14 -1.95 1.59 -12.37
CA PHE A 14 -2.85 2.74 -12.22
C PHE A 14 -2.57 3.85 -13.23
N GLY A 15 -1.68 3.61 -14.21
CA GLY A 15 -1.20 4.59 -15.17
C GLY A 15 0.28 4.94 -14.95
N GLU A 16 0.80 5.85 -15.76
CA GLU A 16 2.19 6.29 -15.63
C GLU A 16 2.39 7.03 -14.30
N LEU A 17 3.45 6.65 -13.59
CA LEU A 17 3.94 7.32 -12.38
C LEU A 17 5.15 8.16 -12.73
N THR A 18 5.22 9.36 -12.18
CA THR A 18 6.43 10.19 -12.17
C THR A 18 6.99 10.22 -10.75
N CYS A 19 8.22 9.76 -10.60
CA CYS A 19 8.98 9.83 -9.36
C CYS A 19 9.92 11.02 -9.42
N TYR A 20 10.01 11.79 -8.33
CA TYR A 20 10.91 12.94 -8.19
C TYR A 20 11.89 12.70 -7.05
N ALA A 21 13.18 12.91 -7.28
CA ALA A 21 14.22 12.78 -6.27
C ALA A 21 15.16 13.98 -6.28
N GLY A 22 15.58 14.38 -5.08
CA GLY A 22 16.72 15.27 -4.87
C GLY A 22 17.92 14.48 -4.34
N GLN A 23 18.97 15.20 -3.93
CA GLN A 23 20.19 14.60 -3.37
C GLN A 23 19.96 13.72 -2.13
N ASN A 24 18.91 14.03 -1.36
CA ASN A 24 18.70 13.42 -0.05
C ASN A 24 17.78 12.20 -0.10
N GLY A 25 17.00 12.02 -1.16
CA GLY A 25 16.00 10.98 -1.23
C GLY A 25 14.92 11.25 -2.26
N LEU A 26 14.04 10.26 -2.40
CA LEU A 26 12.83 10.36 -3.17
C LEU A 26 11.84 11.29 -2.45
N SER A 27 11.32 12.28 -3.16
CA SER A 27 10.55 13.37 -2.57
C SER A 27 9.08 13.36 -2.95
N ALA A 28 8.73 12.88 -4.15
CA ALA A 28 7.34 12.73 -4.56
C ALA A 28 7.13 11.58 -5.56
N ILE A 29 5.93 11.01 -5.53
CA ILE A 29 5.41 10.07 -6.55
C ILE A 29 4.04 10.59 -7.00
N VAL A 30 3.85 10.72 -8.31
CA VAL A 30 2.68 11.36 -8.91
C VAL A 30 2.10 10.52 -10.04
N LEU A 31 0.79 10.28 -10.08
CA LEU A 31 0.15 9.70 -11.26
C LEU A 31 -0.04 10.76 -12.35
N LYS A 32 0.11 10.34 -13.60
CA LYS A 32 -0.15 11.18 -14.78
C LYS A 32 -1.50 11.89 -14.69
N GLY A 33 -1.50 13.18 -14.99
CA GLY A 33 -2.68 14.04 -14.92
C GLY A 33 -2.98 14.59 -13.53
N GLN A 34 -2.13 14.34 -12.55
CA GLN A 34 -2.16 15.01 -11.25
C GLN A 34 -0.93 15.90 -11.08
N ASP A 35 -1.09 16.96 -10.28
CA ASP A 35 -0.01 17.86 -9.96
C ASP A 35 0.86 17.27 -8.85
N ALA A 36 2.17 17.38 -9.02
CA ALA A 36 3.09 17.04 -7.96
C ALA A 36 2.87 18.01 -6.79
N PRO A 37 2.79 17.53 -5.53
CA PRO A 37 2.69 18.41 -4.35
C PRO A 37 4.06 19.06 -4.06
N LEU A 38 4.68 19.64 -5.07
CA LEU A 38 5.96 20.31 -5.04
C LEU A 38 5.75 21.79 -4.71
N ASP A 39 5.10 22.08 -3.58
CA ASP A 39 5.16 23.41 -2.96
C ASP A 39 6.48 23.49 -2.17
N LEU A 40 7.58 23.54 -2.92
CA LEU A 40 8.95 23.24 -2.48
C LEU A 40 9.62 24.42 -1.76
N GLY A 41 8.97 25.02 -0.77
CA GLY A 41 9.47 26.19 -0.02
C GLY A 41 10.85 26.00 0.67
N LEU A 42 11.95 25.98 -0.10
CA LEU A 42 13.32 25.83 0.37
C LEU A 42 14.29 26.70 -0.47
N SER A 43 14.84 27.71 0.21
CA SER A 43 15.71 28.78 -0.30
C SER A 43 17.21 28.44 -0.22
N THR A 44 17.60 27.18 -0.07
CA THR A 44 18.99 26.81 0.20
C THR A 44 19.75 26.41 -1.08
N PRO A 45 20.86 27.08 -1.43
CA PRO A 45 21.67 26.75 -2.59
C PRO A 45 22.47 25.46 -2.33
N ILE A 46 22.45 24.52 -3.28
CA ILE A 46 23.14 23.23 -3.19
C ILE A 46 24.05 23.08 -4.43
N THR A 47 25.27 22.60 -4.21
CA THR A 47 26.34 22.38 -5.20
C THR A 47 25.97 21.30 -6.24
N LEU A 48 26.30 21.54 -7.51
CA LEU A 48 25.59 20.96 -8.67
C LEU A 48 26.03 19.56 -9.15
N GLU A 49 27.17 19.01 -8.73
CA GLU A 49 27.71 17.80 -9.37
C GLU A 49 27.39 16.49 -8.63
N HIS A 50 27.53 16.44 -7.30
CA HIS A 50 27.19 15.23 -6.52
C HIS A 50 25.68 15.01 -6.39
N THR A 51 24.87 16.06 -6.58
CA THR A 51 23.42 16.03 -6.44
C THR A 51 22.71 15.26 -7.55
N GLU A 52 23.29 15.20 -8.75
CA GLU A 52 22.66 14.58 -9.92
C GLU A 52 22.79 13.06 -9.92
N GLU A 53 23.99 12.54 -9.61
CA GLU A 53 24.24 11.10 -9.59
C GLU A 53 23.51 10.41 -8.43
N ASP A 54 23.50 11.03 -7.23
CA ASP A 54 22.72 10.51 -6.09
C ASP A 54 21.22 10.43 -6.44
N ALA A 55 20.66 11.51 -7.01
CA ALA A 55 19.26 11.53 -7.42
C ALA A 55 18.96 10.48 -8.50
N ARG A 56 19.84 10.27 -9.48
CA ARG A 56 19.69 9.20 -10.49
C ARG A 56 19.71 7.81 -9.86
N ASN A 57 20.60 7.55 -8.91
CA ASN A 57 20.66 6.28 -8.21
C ASN A 57 19.41 6.01 -7.37
N ILE A 58 18.90 7.03 -6.66
CA ILE A 58 17.64 6.96 -5.93
C ILE A 58 16.48 6.65 -6.89
N LEU A 59 16.38 7.34 -8.03
CA LEU A 59 15.30 7.11 -9.00
C LEU A 59 15.38 5.72 -9.65
N ARG A 60 16.59 5.24 -9.96
CA ARG A 60 16.80 3.89 -10.48
C ARG A 60 16.36 2.83 -9.47
N GLN A 61 16.70 3.02 -8.20
CA GLN A 61 16.24 2.15 -7.12
C GLN A 61 14.71 2.21 -7.02
N ALA A 62 14.13 3.40 -6.81
CA ALA A 62 12.68 3.59 -6.70
C ALA A 62 11.91 2.91 -7.84
N ARG A 63 12.38 3.03 -9.09
CA ARG A 63 11.77 2.40 -10.26
C ARG A 63 11.77 0.87 -10.15
N ALA A 64 12.88 0.27 -9.74
CA ALA A 64 12.98 -1.17 -9.54
C ALA A 64 12.03 -1.65 -8.41
N GLU A 65 12.10 -0.99 -7.25
CA GLU A 65 11.30 -1.38 -6.08
C GLU A 65 9.80 -1.24 -6.32
N LEU A 66 9.37 -0.14 -6.96
CA LEU A 66 7.96 0.07 -7.31
C LEU A 66 7.49 -0.97 -8.34
N GLY A 67 8.33 -1.33 -9.32
CA GLY A 67 8.03 -2.40 -10.27
C GLY A 67 7.78 -3.75 -9.58
N GLU A 68 8.67 -4.13 -8.66
CA GLU A 68 8.51 -5.35 -7.85
C GLU A 68 7.27 -5.29 -6.95
N TYR A 69 6.98 -4.13 -6.36
CA TYR A 69 5.79 -3.92 -5.54
C TYR A 69 4.50 -4.11 -6.35
N PHE A 70 4.41 -3.58 -7.58
CA PHE A 70 3.23 -3.75 -8.43
C PHE A 70 3.03 -5.18 -8.96
N ARG A 71 4.10 -5.99 -9.04
CA ARG A 71 4.03 -7.44 -9.26
C ARG A 71 3.73 -8.23 -7.97
N GLY A 72 3.60 -7.53 -6.84
CA GLY A 72 3.39 -8.12 -5.54
C GLY A 72 4.58 -8.92 -5.02
N GLU A 73 5.78 -8.73 -5.55
CA GLU A 73 7.01 -9.43 -5.13
C GLU A 73 7.60 -8.80 -3.87
N ARG A 74 7.40 -7.48 -3.70
CA ARG A 74 7.95 -6.67 -2.61
C ARG A 74 6.86 -6.15 -1.67
N THR A 75 7.22 -6.03 -0.39
CA THR A 75 6.37 -5.47 0.68
C THR A 75 7.03 -4.33 1.46
N ARG A 76 8.34 -4.13 1.26
CA ARG A 76 9.15 -3.11 1.94
C ARG A 76 10.04 -2.39 0.94
N PHE A 77 10.13 -1.09 1.09
CA PHE A 77 10.99 -0.22 0.29
C PHE A 77 12.27 0.08 1.07
N ASP A 78 13.39 0.02 0.39
CA ASP A 78 14.72 0.38 0.90
C ASP A 78 15.22 1.68 0.27
N VAL A 79 14.54 2.20 -0.75
CA VAL A 79 14.88 3.48 -1.35
C VAL A 79 14.79 4.59 -0.31
N LYS A 80 15.84 5.42 -0.26
CA LYS A 80 15.89 6.57 0.65
C LYS A 80 14.81 7.59 0.29
N ILE A 81 14.04 8.04 1.28
CA ILE A 81 12.98 9.03 1.12
C ILE A 81 13.37 10.36 1.78
N ASP A 82 13.01 11.46 1.13
CA ASP A 82 13.10 12.82 1.67
C ASP A 82 11.88 13.66 1.23
N PRO A 83 10.68 13.35 1.77
CA PRO A 83 9.47 14.07 1.41
C PRO A 83 9.47 15.50 1.98
N SER A 84 9.17 16.47 1.10
CA SER A 84 9.03 17.88 1.50
C SER A 84 7.70 18.11 2.23
N GLY A 85 7.74 18.79 3.37
CA GLY A 85 6.57 19.08 4.20
C GLY A 85 6.93 19.83 5.47
N THR A 86 5.94 20.17 6.29
CA THR A 86 6.21 20.77 7.60
C THR A 86 6.88 19.75 8.53
N TYR A 87 7.45 20.24 9.64
CA TYR A 87 7.94 19.34 10.70
C TYR A 87 6.85 18.37 11.18
N TYR A 88 5.61 18.85 11.30
CA TYR A 88 4.46 18.04 11.70
C TYR A 88 4.12 16.98 10.65
N ASP A 89 4.10 17.36 9.37
CA ASP A 89 3.81 16.41 8.29
C ASP A 89 4.82 15.27 8.25
N ARG A 90 6.12 15.59 8.34
CA ARG A 90 7.17 14.57 8.35
C ARG A 90 7.03 13.61 9.53
N ARG A 91 6.60 14.08 10.71
CA ARG A 91 6.32 13.21 11.87
C ARG A 91 5.14 12.28 11.61
N VAL A 92 4.05 12.78 11.02
CA VAL A 92 2.89 11.96 10.64
C VAL A 92 3.28 10.91 9.62
N TRP A 93 3.98 11.29 8.55
CA TRP A 93 4.43 10.37 7.52
C TRP A 93 5.40 9.31 8.06
N ALA A 94 6.31 9.68 8.97
CA ALA A 94 7.20 8.73 9.63
C ALA A 94 6.45 7.72 10.50
N ALA A 95 5.36 8.12 11.17
CA ALA A 95 4.51 7.18 11.91
C ALA A 95 3.76 6.23 10.97
N VAL A 96 3.21 6.75 9.86
CA VAL A 96 2.52 5.95 8.84
C VAL A 96 3.48 4.98 8.13
N ALA A 97 4.72 5.38 7.88
CA ALA A 97 5.74 4.54 7.25
C ALA A 97 6.12 3.29 8.08
N LYS A 98 5.77 3.24 9.36
CA LYS A 98 6.00 2.06 10.23
C LYS A 98 4.92 0.99 10.10
N ILE A 99 3.80 1.28 9.41
CA ILE A 99 2.74 0.30 9.19
C ILE A 99 3.31 -0.83 8.31
N LYS A 100 3.28 -2.06 8.84
CA LYS A 100 3.77 -3.24 8.12
C LYS A 100 2.79 -3.62 7.02
N ALA A 101 3.31 -4.25 5.97
CA ALA A 101 2.49 -4.76 4.87
C ALA A 101 1.33 -5.63 5.37
N GLY A 102 0.17 -5.47 4.73
CA GLY A 102 -1.08 -6.16 5.10
C GLY A 102 -1.75 -5.63 6.36
N GLN A 103 -1.01 -4.98 7.27
CA GLN A 103 -1.56 -4.45 8.51
C GLN A 103 -2.21 -3.09 8.30
N ARG A 104 -3.25 -2.84 9.08
CA ARG A 104 -3.93 -1.54 9.12
C ARG A 104 -3.76 -0.91 10.48
N LYS A 105 -3.61 0.41 10.49
CA LYS A 105 -3.48 1.20 11.72
C LYS A 105 -4.62 2.20 11.86
N PRO A 106 -5.39 2.19 12.96
CA PRO A 106 -6.40 3.22 13.24
C PRO A 106 -5.79 4.62 13.27
N GLU A 107 -6.49 5.59 12.69
CA GLU A 107 -6.13 7.01 12.76
C GLU A 107 -5.89 7.52 14.20
N PRO A 108 -6.69 7.14 15.22
CA PRO A 108 -6.40 7.48 16.63
C PRO A 108 -5.02 7.04 17.11
N GLU A 109 -4.55 5.85 16.71
CA GLU A 109 -3.21 5.39 17.11
C GLU A 109 -2.09 6.20 16.45
N ILE A 110 -2.33 6.75 15.26
CA ILE A 110 -1.38 7.68 14.62
C ILE A 110 -1.35 9.00 15.39
N LEU A 111 -2.53 9.53 15.76
CA LEU A 111 -2.67 10.75 16.56
C LEU A 111 -1.93 10.64 17.91
N ASP A 112 -2.08 9.51 18.59
CA ASP A 112 -1.39 9.22 19.83
C ASP A 112 0.13 9.12 19.62
N GLU A 113 0.59 8.39 18.60
CA GLU A 113 2.02 8.21 18.32
C GLU A 113 2.74 9.53 18.00
N VAL A 114 2.08 10.46 17.32
CA VAL A 114 2.67 11.78 17.01
C VAL A 114 2.43 12.81 18.11
N GLY A 115 1.69 12.47 19.17
CA GLY A 115 1.37 13.36 20.29
C GLY A 115 0.45 14.51 19.89
N MET A 116 -0.45 14.29 18.94
CA MET A 116 -1.37 15.32 18.41
C MET A 116 -2.84 14.92 18.57
N THR A 117 -3.19 14.32 19.72
CA THR A 117 -4.50 13.69 19.98
C THR A 117 -5.73 14.58 19.71
N THR A 118 -5.59 15.90 19.86
CA THR A 118 -6.66 16.88 19.60
C THR A 118 -6.65 17.46 18.19
N ALA A 119 -5.57 17.30 17.41
CA ALA A 119 -5.37 17.92 16.10
C ALA A 119 -5.79 17.01 14.93
N ARG A 120 -6.94 16.35 15.08
CA ARG A 120 -7.44 15.34 14.13
C ARG A 120 -7.43 15.82 12.68
N ALA A 121 -8.04 16.97 12.39
CA ALA A 121 -8.18 17.47 11.02
C ALA A 121 -6.81 17.67 10.35
N ALA A 122 -5.82 18.19 11.09
CA ALA A 122 -4.47 18.40 10.59
C ALA A 122 -3.78 17.07 10.27
N VAL A 123 -3.89 16.07 11.18
CA VAL A 123 -3.32 14.74 10.94
C VAL A 123 -4.01 14.06 9.74
N SER A 124 -5.34 14.08 9.66
CA SER A 124 -6.07 13.52 8.51
C SER A 124 -5.59 14.12 7.19
N HIS A 125 -5.44 15.46 7.14
CA HIS A 125 -4.99 16.19 5.95
C HIS A 125 -3.55 15.85 5.58
N SER A 126 -2.68 15.71 6.58
CA SER A 126 -1.28 15.32 6.39
C SER A 126 -1.16 13.91 5.80
N ILE A 127 -1.94 12.95 6.29
CA ILE A 127 -1.97 11.58 5.76
C ILE A 127 -2.51 11.56 4.33
N GLU A 128 -3.57 12.33 4.06
CA GLU A 128 -4.20 12.42 2.73
C GLU A 128 -3.28 13.01 1.68
N ARG A 129 -2.44 13.99 2.04
CA ARG A 129 -1.51 14.67 1.15
C ARG A 129 -0.11 14.06 1.13
N CYS A 130 0.03 12.81 1.59
CA CYS A 130 1.31 12.12 1.58
C CYS A 130 1.95 12.17 0.17
N PRO A 131 3.16 12.75 0.03
CA PRO A 131 3.80 12.96 -1.27
C PRO A 131 4.41 11.68 -1.85
N LEU A 132 4.59 10.66 -1.02
CA LEU A 132 5.14 9.36 -1.39
C LEU A 132 4.09 8.25 -1.18
N PRO A 133 2.95 8.28 -1.89
CA PRO A 133 2.00 7.17 -1.88
C PRO A 133 2.72 5.87 -2.28
N PHE A 134 2.11 4.72 -2.00
CA PHE A 134 2.68 3.37 -2.18
C PHE A 134 3.82 3.06 -1.20
N ILE A 135 4.86 3.91 -1.14
CA ILE A 135 6.01 3.74 -0.25
C ILE A 135 5.64 4.03 1.20
N ILE A 136 4.97 5.16 1.43
CA ILE A 136 4.35 5.47 2.72
C ILE A 136 2.89 5.00 2.61
N PRO A 137 2.48 3.95 3.34
CA PRO A 137 1.22 3.25 3.12
C PRO A 137 0.03 4.00 3.75
N SER A 138 -0.23 5.22 3.29
CA SER A 138 -1.34 6.06 3.79
C SER A 138 -2.71 5.38 3.62
N HIS A 139 -2.89 4.56 2.58
CA HIS A 139 -4.10 3.76 2.35
C HIS A 139 -4.34 2.68 3.42
N MET A 140 -3.32 2.29 4.17
CA MET A 140 -3.44 1.34 5.27
C MET A 140 -3.91 1.98 6.59
N VAL A 141 -3.89 3.32 6.68
CA VAL A 141 -4.50 4.01 7.81
C VAL A 141 -6.02 3.85 7.73
N ARG A 142 -6.64 3.44 8.83
CA ARG A 142 -8.09 3.32 8.97
C ARG A 142 -8.65 4.65 9.48
N PRO A 143 -9.29 5.46 8.63
CA PRO A 143 -9.93 6.70 9.07
C PRO A 143 -11.08 6.40 10.01
N ILE A 144 -11.36 7.33 10.90
CA ILE A 144 -12.54 7.26 11.78
C ILE A 144 -13.84 7.28 10.95
N ASN A 145 -13.87 8.00 9.82
CA ASN A 145 -14.99 7.93 8.88
C ASN A 145 -14.81 6.72 7.95
N PRO A 146 -15.66 5.68 8.03
CA PRO A 146 -15.51 4.44 7.26
C PRO A 146 -15.73 4.61 5.74
N HIS A 147 -16.25 5.77 5.31
CA HIS A 147 -16.43 6.11 3.91
C HIS A 147 -15.20 6.78 3.28
N ARG A 148 -14.17 7.11 4.07
CA ARG A 148 -12.91 7.66 3.59
C ARG A 148 -11.84 6.58 3.43
N THR A 149 -10.87 6.88 2.59
CA THR A 149 -9.59 6.17 2.46
C THR A 149 -8.56 7.25 2.19
N PHE A 150 -7.48 7.28 2.96
CA PHE A 150 -6.42 8.25 2.74
C PHE A 150 -5.56 7.79 1.57
N PHE A 151 -5.58 8.55 0.49
CA PHE A 151 -4.70 8.32 -0.64
C PHE A 151 -4.68 9.59 -1.50
N SER A 152 -3.50 10.15 -1.71
CA SER A 152 -3.32 11.44 -2.40
C SER A 152 -3.85 11.41 -3.84
N HIS A 153 -3.92 10.22 -4.44
CA HIS A 153 -4.31 10.05 -5.84
C HIS A 153 -5.74 9.51 -6.03
N GLY A 154 -6.56 9.61 -5.00
CA GLY A 154 -7.97 9.27 -5.07
C GLY A 154 -8.34 7.97 -4.37
N ARG A 155 -9.51 8.02 -3.73
CA ARG A 155 -10.05 6.96 -2.87
C ARG A 155 -10.18 5.61 -3.57
N LYS A 156 -10.52 5.61 -4.86
CA LYS A 156 -10.71 4.38 -5.65
C LYS A 156 -9.41 3.58 -5.69
N ILE A 157 -8.31 4.23 -6.05
CA ILE A 157 -6.97 3.62 -6.12
C ILE A 157 -6.51 3.18 -4.73
N GLY A 158 -6.63 4.04 -3.71
CA GLY A 158 -6.25 3.67 -2.35
C GLY A 158 -7.01 2.46 -1.81
N SER A 159 -8.31 2.35 -2.12
CA SER A 159 -9.12 1.18 -1.72
C SER A 159 -8.68 -0.09 -2.44
N MET A 160 -8.28 0.03 -3.71
CA MET A 160 -7.79 -1.08 -4.52
C MET A 160 -6.45 -1.61 -4.00
N LEU A 161 -5.50 -0.71 -3.74
CA LEU A 161 -4.21 -1.05 -3.14
C LEU A 161 -4.36 -1.73 -1.79
N MET A 162 -5.19 -1.17 -0.91
CA MET A 162 -5.48 -1.75 0.40
C MET A 162 -6.02 -3.18 0.25
N ALA A 163 -7.00 -3.41 -0.61
CA ALA A 163 -7.56 -4.74 -0.83
C ALA A 163 -6.52 -5.73 -1.40
N GLY A 164 -5.70 -5.27 -2.34
CA GLY A 164 -4.66 -6.07 -2.98
C GLY A 164 -3.52 -6.47 -2.08
N GLU A 165 -2.99 -5.54 -1.29
CA GLU A 165 -1.93 -5.84 -0.33
C GLU A 165 -2.41 -6.76 0.79
N ILE A 166 -3.60 -6.53 1.34
CA ILE A 166 -4.20 -7.42 2.35
C ILE A 166 -4.37 -8.83 1.78
N PHE A 167 -4.82 -8.95 0.54
CA PHE A 167 -4.93 -10.24 -0.15
C PHE A 167 -3.56 -10.91 -0.29
N LEU A 168 -2.57 -10.21 -0.82
CA LEU A 168 -1.22 -10.75 -1.02
C LEU A 168 -0.56 -11.20 0.28
N GLU A 169 -0.68 -10.42 1.36
CA GLU A 169 -0.16 -10.83 2.66
C GLU A 169 -0.92 -12.02 3.25
N THR A 170 -2.23 -12.11 3.01
CA THR A 170 -3.00 -13.29 3.40
C THR A 170 -2.49 -14.54 2.69
N VAL A 171 -2.28 -14.46 1.38
CA VAL A 171 -1.72 -15.57 0.60
C VAL A 171 -0.34 -15.96 1.14
N ARG A 172 0.56 -14.99 1.38
CA ARG A 172 1.88 -15.25 1.98
C ARG A 172 1.77 -15.93 3.34
N ALA A 173 0.87 -15.49 4.20
CA ALA A 173 0.68 -16.10 5.51
C ALA A 173 0.14 -17.55 5.38
N LEU A 174 -0.80 -17.80 4.46
CA LEU A 174 -1.29 -19.14 4.18
C LEU A 174 -0.19 -20.07 3.62
N GLU A 175 0.71 -19.56 2.77
CA GLU A 175 1.86 -20.33 2.25
C GLU A 175 2.78 -20.86 3.35
N THR A 176 2.88 -20.15 4.48
CA THR A 176 3.68 -20.63 5.63
C THR A 176 2.99 -21.73 6.43
N GLN A 177 1.67 -21.85 6.31
CA GLN A 177 0.84 -22.77 7.10
C GLN A 177 0.42 -24.01 6.32
N TYR A 178 0.27 -23.89 5.00
CA TYR A 178 -0.31 -24.91 4.15
C TYR A 178 0.61 -25.22 2.97
N GLN A 179 0.82 -26.51 2.73
CA GLN A 179 1.36 -26.99 1.47
C GLN A 179 0.21 -27.41 0.57
N VAL A 180 0.10 -26.80 -0.61
CA VAL A 180 -0.90 -27.13 -1.62
C VAL A 180 -0.24 -27.45 -2.96
N PRO A 181 -0.84 -28.33 -3.78
CA PRO A 181 -0.38 -28.51 -5.15
C PRO A 181 -0.58 -27.20 -5.95
N GLN A 182 0.26 -27.00 -6.95
CA GLN A 182 0.01 -25.94 -7.93
C GLN A 182 -1.25 -26.30 -8.72
N THR A 183 -2.09 -25.31 -8.99
CA THR A 183 -3.28 -25.45 -9.82
C THR A 183 -3.23 -24.44 -10.96
N ASP A 184 -3.91 -24.74 -12.06
CA ASP A 184 -3.97 -23.84 -13.22
C ASP A 184 -5.12 -22.81 -13.11
N SER A 185 -5.48 -22.42 -11.88
CA SER A 185 -6.58 -21.45 -11.68
C SER A 185 -6.13 -20.04 -12.06
N ASP A 186 -6.88 -19.40 -12.95
CA ASP A 186 -6.66 -18.00 -13.28
C ASP A 186 -7.27 -17.05 -12.23
N ARG A 187 -6.93 -15.76 -12.35
CA ARG A 187 -7.43 -14.69 -11.47
C ARG A 187 -8.96 -14.68 -11.34
N ASN A 188 -9.67 -14.80 -12.46
CA ASN A 188 -11.13 -14.63 -12.47
C ASN A 188 -11.78 -15.80 -11.73
N SER A 189 -11.32 -17.02 -11.99
CA SER A 189 -11.75 -18.23 -11.28
C SER A 189 -11.56 -18.10 -9.76
N VAL A 190 -10.40 -17.59 -9.32
CA VAL A 190 -10.13 -17.38 -7.88
C VAL A 190 -11.04 -16.30 -7.28
N CYS A 191 -11.19 -15.16 -7.96
CA CYS A 191 -11.95 -14.01 -7.43
C CYS A 191 -13.47 -14.23 -7.42
N GLU A 192 -14.01 -15.02 -8.35
CA GLU A 192 -15.44 -15.36 -8.42
C GLU A 192 -15.84 -16.45 -7.42
N GLY A 193 -14.86 -17.16 -6.85
CA GLY A 193 -15.08 -18.20 -5.86
C GLY A 193 -15.73 -17.67 -4.57
N LYS A 194 -16.76 -18.37 -4.09
CA LYS A 194 -17.46 -18.05 -2.83
C LYS A 194 -16.51 -17.94 -1.62
N GLN A 195 -15.45 -18.75 -1.61
CA GLN A 195 -14.49 -18.81 -0.52
C GLN A 195 -13.59 -17.57 -0.47
N PHE A 196 -13.20 -17.07 -1.64
CA PHE A 196 -12.50 -15.80 -1.77
C PHE A 196 -13.36 -14.63 -1.23
N ALA A 197 -14.63 -14.54 -1.62
CA ALA A 197 -15.52 -13.49 -1.15
C ALA A 197 -15.71 -13.50 0.38
N ASN A 198 -15.79 -14.69 0.99
CA ASN A 198 -15.86 -14.84 2.44
C ASN A 198 -14.56 -14.41 3.11
N LEU A 199 -13.40 -14.83 2.57
CA LEU A 199 -12.09 -14.45 3.08
C LEU A 199 -11.92 -12.92 3.09
N MET A 200 -12.21 -12.26 1.97
CA MET A 200 -12.07 -10.80 1.85
C MET A 200 -13.01 -10.05 2.80
N TYR A 201 -14.23 -10.56 3.02
CA TYR A 201 -15.13 -10.01 4.03
C TYR A 201 -14.54 -10.10 5.44
N SER A 202 -14.01 -11.27 5.81
CA SER A 202 -13.35 -11.49 7.11
C SER A 202 -12.11 -10.60 7.27
N LEU A 203 -11.42 -10.28 6.18
CA LEU A 203 -10.30 -9.33 6.14
C LEU A 203 -10.74 -7.85 6.15
N GLY A 204 -12.00 -7.57 6.50
CA GLY A 204 -12.50 -6.20 6.63
C GLY A 204 -12.76 -5.50 5.28
N VAL A 205 -12.70 -6.21 4.16
CA VAL A 205 -13.17 -5.70 2.86
C VAL A 205 -14.67 -5.93 2.75
N THR A 206 -15.43 -5.14 3.53
CA THR A 206 -16.86 -5.35 3.74
C THR A 206 -17.75 -4.76 2.66
N LYS A 207 -17.28 -3.72 1.95
CA LYS A 207 -18.06 -2.99 0.93
C LYS A 207 -18.47 -3.93 -0.21
N PRO A 208 -19.78 -4.18 -0.44
CA PRO A 208 -20.24 -5.07 -1.49
C PRO A 208 -19.77 -4.66 -2.90
N SER A 209 -19.68 -3.35 -3.17
CA SER A 209 -19.16 -2.82 -4.44
C SER A 209 -17.67 -3.11 -4.68
N VAL A 210 -16.91 -3.30 -3.61
CA VAL A 210 -15.51 -3.75 -3.67
C VAL A 210 -15.49 -5.27 -3.86
N ARG A 211 -16.43 -5.99 -3.23
CA ARG A 211 -16.51 -7.45 -3.36
C ARG A 211 -16.94 -7.95 -4.72
N SER A 212 -17.94 -7.31 -5.34
CA SER A 212 -18.43 -7.70 -6.66
C SER A 212 -17.50 -7.31 -7.81
N LYS A 213 -16.52 -6.45 -7.54
CA LYS A 213 -15.51 -6.01 -8.51
C LYS A 213 -14.12 -6.44 -8.09
N PHE A 214 -13.99 -7.51 -7.29
CA PHE A 214 -12.69 -7.87 -6.73
C PHE A 214 -11.68 -8.26 -7.81
N SER A 215 -12.12 -9.02 -8.81
CA SER A 215 -11.30 -9.34 -9.99
C SER A 215 -10.84 -8.07 -10.71
N ASP A 216 -11.74 -7.10 -10.90
CA ASP A 216 -11.39 -5.79 -11.46
C ASP A 216 -10.42 -5.05 -10.53
N ILE A 217 -10.65 -5.10 -9.22
CA ILE A 217 -9.86 -4.41 -8.19
C ILE A 217 -8.43 -4.96 -8.10
N LEU A 218 -8.26 -6.26 -8.35
CA LEU A 218 -6.98 -6.93 -8.36
C LEU A 218 -6.42 -7.06 -9.78
N SER A 219 -7.15 -6.59 -10.80
CA SER A 219 -6.66 -6.62 -12.18
C SER A 219 -5.43 -5.74 -12.39
N TYR A 220 -5.24 -4.78 -11.49
CA TYR A 220 -4.08 -3.90 -11.45
C TYR A 220 -2.92 -4.50 -10.63
N LEU A 221 -2.95 -5.77 -10.25
CA LEU A 221 -1.76 -6.43 -9.72
C LEU A 221 -1.24 -7.36 -10.80
N ASP A 222 0.02 -7.18 -11.19
CA ASP A 222 0.69 -7.97 -12.22
C ASP A 222 1.19 -9.30 -11.63
N ILE A 223 0.23 -10.07 -11.11
CA ILE A 223 0.43 -11.37 -10.46
C ILE A 223 0.36 -12.46 -11.52
N SER A 224 1.37 -13.33 -11.57
CA SER A 224 1.41 -14.44 -12.52
C SER A 224 0.26 -15.43 -12.33
N ALA A 225 -0.15 -16.11 -13.42
CA ALA A 225 -1.19 -17.13 -13.37
C ALA A 225 -0.88 -18.26 -12.37
N GLN A 226 0.39 -18.67 -12.29
CA GLN A 226 0.85 -19.66 -11.30
C GLN A 226 0.59 -19.20 -9.86
N ARG A 227 0.83 -17.92 -9.56
CA ARG A 227 0.61 -17.36 -8.22
C ARG A 227 -0.88 -17.23 -7.91
N TRP A 228 -1.71 -16.94 -8.91
CA TRP A 228 -3.17 -17.03 -8.77
C TRP A 228 -3.65 -18.44 -8.48
N GLY A 229 -3.17 -19.43 -9.24
CA GLY A 229 -3.46 -20.85 -9.01
C GLY A 229 -3.17 -21.28 -7.59
N LYS A 230 -1.93 -21.03 -7.15
CA LYS A 230 -1.51 -21.29 -5.78
C LYS A 230 -2.38 -20.58 -4.74
N ALA A 231 -2.71 -19.30 -4.95
CA ALA A 231 -3.58 -18.56 -4.05
C ALA A 231 -4.97 -19.18 -3.93
N GLY A 232 -5.58 -19.59 -5.05
CA GLY A 232 -6.85 -20.31 -5.07
C GLY A 232 -6.82 -21.57 -4.22
N ALA A 233 -5.82 -22.43 -4.45
CA ALA A 233 -5.65 -23.68 -3.72
C ALA A 233 -5.46 -23.47 -2.21
N LEU A 234 -4.69 -22.44 -1.81
CA LEU A 234 -4.50 -22.08 -0.39
C LEU A 234 -5.80 -21.64 0.28
N ILE A 235 -6.59 -20.81 -0.40
CA ILE A 235 -7.86 -20.30 0.11
C ILE A 235 -8.86 -21.45 0.29
N GLU A 236 -8.95 -22.33 -0.70
CA GLU A 236 -9.80 -23.52 -0.61
C GLU A 236 -9.39 -24.41 0.55
N ARG A 237 -8.10 -24.68 0.69
CA ARG A 237 -7.57 -25.51 1.78
C ARG A 237 -7.88 -24.90 3.14
N TYR A 238 -7.60 -23.61 3.31
CA TYR A 238 -7.91 -22.88 4.53
C TYR A 238 -9.41 -22.94 4.87
N CYS A 239 -10.29 -22.70 3.90
CA CYS A 239 -11.73 -22.74 4.13
C CYS A 239 -12.27 -24.16 4.43
N ALA A 240 -11.67 -25.20 3.85
CA ALA A 240 -12.02 -26.59 4.17
C ALA A 240 -11.66 -26.93 5.62
N ASP A 241 -10.44 -26.59 6.06
CA ASP A 241 -9.99 -26.84 7.42
C ASP A 241 -10.78 -25.97 8.44
N TYR A 242 -11.12 -24.73 8.08
CA TYR A 242 -11.98 -23.85 8.90
C TYR A 242 -13.37 -24.45 9.16
N LYS A 243 -14.03 -25.00 8.14
CA LYS A 243 -15.34 -25.66 8.32
C LYS A 243 -15.27 -26.83 9.30
N ASN A 244 -14.12 -27.50 9.36
CA ASN A 244 -13.88 -28.64 10.23
C ASN A 244 -13.42 -28.23 11.65
N GLN A 245 -12.97 -26.98 11.84
CA GLN A 245 -12.53 -26.41 13.11
C GLN A 245 -13.58 -25.42 13.65
N LEU A 246 -14.75 -25.94 14.04
CA LEU A 246 -15.81 -25.16 14.69
C LEU A 246 -15.29 -24.50 16.00
N GLY A 247 -14.97 -23.20 15.96
CA GLY A 247 -14.81 -22.39 17.19
C GLY A 247 -13.69 -21.35 17.21
N LYS A 248 -12.74 -21.34 16.26
CA LYS A 248 -11.75 -20.26 16.14
C LYS A 248 -12.18 -19.32 15.02
N GLY A 249 -12.32 -18.02 15.32
CA GLY A 249 -12.75 -17.03 14.33
C GLY A 249 -11.83 -17.00 13.11
N PRO A 250 -12.36 -16.70 11.90
CA PRO A 250 -11.55 -16.68 10.70
C PRO A 250 -10.44 -15.65 10.91
N LEU A 251 -9.18 -16.03 10.69
CA LEU A 251 -8.01 -15.16 10.66
C LEU A 251 -7.34 -14.77 12.00
N GLN A 252 -7.83 -15.21 13.18
CA GLN A 252 -7.18 -14.87 14.47
C GLN A 252 -5.69 -15.29 14.57
N GLY A 253 -5.26 -16.29 13.77
CA GLY A 253 -3.87 -16.76 13.72
C GLY A 253 -3.04 -16.29 12.53
N ILE A 254 -3.61 -15.51 11.59
CA ILE A 254 -2.94 -15.22 10.30
C ILE A 254 -2.14 -13.91 10.36
N GLY A 255 -2.34 -13.07 11.38
CA GLY A 255 -1.48 -11.89 11.64
C GLY A 255 -1.57 -10.76 10.59
N VAL A 256 -2.37 -10.96 9.55
CA VAL A 256 -2.54 -10.00 8.44
C VAL A 256 -3.48 -8.87 8.81
N ILE A 257 -4.35 -9.03 9.81
CA ILE A 257 -5.10 -7.91 10.42
C ILE A 257 -5.14 -8.11 11.93
N ARG A 258 -4.56 -7.19 12.69
CA ARG A 258 -4.93 -7.04 14.10
C ARG A 258 -6.26 -6.31 14.13
N SER A 259 -7.35 -7.06 14.22
CA SER A 259 -8.56 -6.50 14.82
C SER A 259 -8.23 -6.26 16.28
N HIS A 260 -7.95 -5.03 16.68
CA HIS A 260 -8.17 -4.69 18.08
C HIS A 260 -9.67 -4.77 18.32
N GLN A 261 -10.05 -5.79 19.09
CA GLN A 261 -11.21 -5.71 19.95
C GLN A 261 -11.10 -4.40 20.75
N ASN A 262 -12.04 -3.51 20.50
CA ASN A 262 -12.92 -2.90 21.50
C ASN A 262 -14.03 -2.14 20.76
#